data_AF-A0A9P7ESK4-F1
#
_entry.id   AF-A0A9P7ESK4-F1
#
_cell.length_a   1.000
_cell.length_b   1.000
_cell.length_c   1.000
_cell.angle_alpha   90.00
_cell.angle_beta   90.00
_cell.angle_gamma   90.00
#
_symmetry.space_group_name_H-M   'P 1'
#
loop_
_entity.id
_entity.type
_entity.pdbx_description
1 polymer ?
#
loop_
_entity_poly.entity_id
_entity_poly.type
_entity_poly.pdbx_seq_one_letter_code
_entity_poly.pdbx_strand_id
1 'polypeptide(L)'
;SLQDKQTCKAIVHYTDILTKRFWVMLMGYESKDYAIFKQSILAKYPHMNQGTCYMIRDLERVVLNTADSDISTEMELLQYYHQFHPIAVWLETNPKISKHE
;
A
#
# COMPACT_ATOMS: atom_id res chain seq x y z
N SER A 1 9.20 20.11 -11.03
CA SER A 1 10.60 19.81 -11.40
C SER A 1 10.64 18.92 -12.66
N LEU A 2 11.80 18.71 -13.29
CA LEU A 2 11.92 17.75 -14.41
C LEU A 2 11.53 16.32 -13.97
N GLN A 3 11.90 15.97 -12.74
CA GLN A 3 11.55 14.72 -12.08
C GLN A 3 10.03 14.56 -12.00
N ASP A 4 9.30 15.57 -11.49
CA ASP A 4 7.85 15.48 -11.30
C ASP A 4 7.10 15.23 -12.61
N LYS A 5 7.52 15.90 -13.69
CA LYS A 5 6.98 15.69 -15.04
C LYS A 5 7.18 14.25 -15.51
N GLN A 6 8.35 13.68 -15.28
CA GLN A 6 8.66 12.30 -15.66
C GLN A 6 7.85 11.32 -14.80
N THR A 7 7.75 11.58 -13.50
CA THR A 7 6.98 10.77 -12.55
C THR A 7 5.50 10.73 -12.90
N CYS A 8 4.86 11.87 -13.18
CA CYS A 8 3.45 11.90 -13.59
C CYS A 8 3.21 11.08 -14.87
N LYS A 9 4.10 11.19 -15.86
CA LYS A 9 4.01 10.43 -17.11
C LYS A 9 4.19 8.93 -16.89
N ALA A 10 5.16 8.53 -16.07
CA ALA A 10 5.44 7.14 -15.77
C ALA A 10 4.25 6.46 -15.06
N ILE A 11 3.67 7.11 -14.05
CA ILE A 11 2.54 6.59 -13.27
C ILE A 11 1.35 6.27 -14.17
N VAL A 12 1.03 7.14 -15.12
CA VAL A 12 -0.07 6.92 -16.08
C VAL A 12 0.28 5.90 -17.16
N HIS A 13 1.56 5.70 -17.47
CA HIS A 13 2.00 4.76 -18.50
C HIS A 13 1.76 3.30 -18.10
N TYR A 14 1.91 2.97 -16.81
CA TYR A 14 1.83 1.60 -16.30
C TYR A 14 0.43 1.16 -15.85
N THR A 15 -0.59 1.99 -16.02
CA THR A 15 -1.98 1.62 -15.70
C THR A 15 -2.73 1.11 -16.93
N ASP A 16 -3.84 0.40 -16.70
CA ASP A 16 -4.77 0.03 -17.78
C ASP A 16 -5.38 1.27 -18.47
N ILE A 17 -5.98 1.04 -19.64
CA ILE A 17 -6.49 2.11 -20.51
C ILE A 17 -7.58 2.95 -19.82
N LEU A 18 -8.44 2.34 -19.00
CA LEU A 18 -9.53 3.05 -18.33
C LEU A 18 -8.97 3.92 -17.21
N THR A 19 -8.10 3.36 -16.37
CA THR A 19 -7.42 4.08 -15.30
C THR A 19 -6.57 5.23 -15.84
N LYS A 20 -5.84 5.00 -16.94
CA LYS A 20 -5.07 6.03 -17.64
C LYS A 20 -5.95 7.18 -18.09
N ARG A 21 -7.06 6.90 -18.80
CA ARG A 21 -8.00 7.94 -19.28
C ARG A 21 -8.56 8.75 -18.12
N PHE A 22 -8.85 8.10 -17.00
CA PHE A 22 -9.32 8.77 -15.81
C PHE A 22 -8.23 9.66 -15.17
N TRP A 23 -7.02 9.12 -14.98
CA TRP A 23 -5.93 9.81 -14.28
C TRP A 23 -5.42 11.05 -15.01
N VAL A 24 -5.39 11.05 -16.34
CA VAL A 24 -4.97 12.24 -17.09
C VAL A 24 -5.93 13.44 -16.93
N MET A 25 -7.16 13.21 -16.45
CA MET A 25 -8.14 14.26 -16.17
C MET A 25 -8.02 14.83 -14.75
N LEU A 26 -7.15 14.27 -13.90
CA LEU A 26 -7.01 14.71 -12.51
C LEU A 26 -6.10 15.93 -12.41
N MET A 27 -6.37 16.75 -11.39
CA MET A 27 -5.56 17.91 -11.03
C MET A 27 -4.10 17.49 -10.82
N GLY A 28 -3.16 18.35 -11.23
CA GLY A 28 -1.73 18.07 -11.11
C GLY A 28 -1.10 17.34 -12.31
N TYR A 29 -1.87 16.62 -13.11
CA TYR A 29 -1.31 15.91 -14.28
C TYR A 29 -0.83 16.88 -15.37
N GLU A 30 -1.72 17.76 -15.84
CA GLU A 30 -1.41 18.73 -16.90
C GLU A 30 -0.34 19.75 -16.46
N SER A 31 -0.44 20.22 -15.20
CA SER A 31 0.52 21.12 -14.58
C SER A 31 1.84 20.45 -14.21
N LYS A 32 1.94 19.11 -14.32
CA LYS A 32 3.14 18.31 -14.00
C LYS A 32 3.59 18.49 -12.55
N ASP A 33 2.63 18.69 -11.66
CA ASP A 33 2.83 18.77 -10.22
C ASP A 33 2.51 17.41 -9.61
N TYR A 34 3.55 16.66 -9.27
CA TYR A 34 3.41 15.32 -8.74
C TYR A 34 2.70 15.29 -7.38
N ALA A 35 2.92 16.30 -6.52
CA ALA A 35 2.31 16.33 -5.20
C ALA A 35 0.79 16.50 -5.30
N ILE A 36 0.34 17.46 -6.11
CA ILE A 36 -1.09 17.68 -6.38
C ILE A 36 -1.69 16.47 -7.10
N PHE A 37 -0.95 15.88 -8.05
CA PHE A 37 -1.42 14.72 -8.80
C PHE A 37 -1.62 13.48 -7.90
N LYS A 38 -0.63 13.16 -7.07
CA LYS A 38 -0.71 12.07 -6.10
C LYS A 38 -1.89 12.26 -5.14
N GLN A 39 -2.06 13.47 -4.60
CA GLN A 39 -3.18 13.76 -3.70
C GLN A 39 -4.53 13.60 -4.41
N SER A 40 -4.63 14.05 -5.66
CA SER A 40 -5.84 13.94 -6.48
C SER A 40 -6.19 12.48 -6.81
N ILE A 41 -5.20 11.63 -7.10
CA ILE A 41 -5.40 10.19 -7.26
C ILE A 41 -5.92 9.58 -5.96
N LEU A 42 -5.23 9.81 -4.84
CA LEU A 42 -5.61 9.23 -3.54
C LEU A 42 -7.01 9.66 -3.09
N ALA A 43 -7.39 10.92 -3.35
CA ALA A 43 -8.73 11.42 -3.06
C ALA A 43 -9.86 10.70 -3.81
N LYS A 44 -9.57 10.11 -4.98
CA LYS A 44 -10.54 9.29 -5.75
C LYS A 44 -10.67 7.86 -5.24
N TYR A 45 -9.73 7.44 -4.41
CA TYR A 45 -9.72 6.12 -3.80
C TYR A 45 -9.62 6.24 -2.27
N PRO A 46 -10.62 6.87 -1.62
CA PRO A 46 -10.58 7.13 -0.18
C PRO A 46 -10.48 5.83 0.64
N HIS A 47 -11.02 4.72 0.12
CA HIS A 47 -10.91 3.40 0.73
C HIS A 47 -9.53 2.75 0.57
N MET A 48 -8.66 3.25 -0.32
CA MET A 48 -7.24 2.84 -0.37
C MET A 48 -6.40 3.58 0.67
N ASN A 49 -6.91 4.71 1.21
CA ASN A 49 -6.34 5.45 2.35
C ASN A 49 -6.98 5.09 3.70
N GLN A 50 -7.96 4.17 3.72
CA GLN A 50 -8.20 3.36 4.91
C GLN A 50 -7.06 2.34 4.95
N GLY A 51 -5.85 2.85 5.22
CA GLY A 51 -4.61 2.10 5.18
C GLY A 51 -4.84 0.79 5.89
N THR A 52 -4.38 -0.29 5.28
CA THR A 52 -4.57 -1.66 5.76
C THR A 52 -4.52 -1.70 7.27
N CYS A 53 -5.68 -1.83 7.90
CA CYS A 53 -5.78 -1.78 9.34
C CYS A 53 -5.52 -3.19 9.82
N TYR A 54 -4.32 -3.40 10.34
CA TYR A 54 -3.94 -4.69 10.87
C TYR A 54 -4.30 -4.76 12.34
N MET A 55 -4.96 -5.83 12.76
CA MET A 55 -5.17 -6.13 14.16
C MET A 55 -4.06 -7.07 14.66
N ILE A 56 -3.85 -7.13 15.97
CA ILE A 56 -2.97 -8.15 16.58
C ILE A 56 -3.38 -9.55 16.11
N ARG A 57 -4.69 -9.79 15.93
CA ARG A 57 -5.24 -11.05 15.39
C ARG A 57 -4.73 -11.41 13.98
N ASP A 58 -4.42 -10.42 13.14
CA ASP A 58 -3.86 -10.69 11.81
C ASP A 58 -2.41 -11.18 11.91
N LEU A 59 -1.64 -10.63 12.85
CA LEU A 59 -0.28 -11.09 13.15
C LEU A 59 -0.31 -12.49 13.76
N GLU A 60 -1.22 -12.75 14.71
CA GLU A 60 -1.43 -14.07 15.31
C GLU A 60 -1.77 -15.12 14.25
N ARG A 61 -2.65 -14.79 13.30
CA ARG A 61 -3.01 -15.69 12.20
C ARG A 61 -1.79 -16.08 11.35
N VAL A 62 -0.92 -15.12 11.02
CA VAL A 62 0.31 -15.41 10.25
C VAL A 62 1.21 -16.36 11.03
N VAL A 63 1.42 -16.11 12.33
CA VAL A 63 2.26 -16.96 13.19
C VAL A 63 1.69 -18.38 13.31
N LEU A 64 0.38 -18.50 13.59
CA LEU A 64 -0.28 -19.80 13.76
C LEU A 64 -0.26 -20.63 12.47
N ASN A 65 -0.60 -20.02 11.34
CA ASN A 65 -0.59 -20.73 10.05
C ASN A 65 0.80 -21.25 9.67
N THR A 66 1.85 -20.50 10.03
CA THR A 66 3.23 -20.92 9.77
C THR A 66 3.72 -21.95 10.79
N ALA A 67 3.28 -21.87 12.05
CA ALA A 67 3.58 -22.88 13.07
C ALA A 67 3.01 -24.26 12.70
N ASP A 68 1.84 -24.31 12.06
CA ASP A 68 1.23 -25.57 11.60
C ASP A 68 1.99 -26.22 10.43
N SER A 69 2.79 -25.45 9.68
CA SER A 69 3.45 -25.94 8.45
C SER A 69 4.95 -26.17 8.58
N ASP A 70 5.59 -25.68 9.66
CA ASP A 70 7.05 -25.56 9.86
C ASP A 70 7.79 -24.87 8.70
N ILE A 71 8.71 -23.95 9.02
CA ILE A 71 9.55 -23.32 7.99
C ILE A 71 10.75 -24.24 7.71
N SER A 72 10.75 -24.90 6.55
CA SER A 72 11.79 -25.86 6.17
C SER A 72 12.72 -25.33 5.07
N THR A 73 12.33 -24.26 4.39
CA THR A 73 13.08 -23.69 3.26
C THR A 73 13.23 -22.17 3.37
N GLU A 74 14.24 -21.63 2.67
CA GLU A 74 14.46 -20.18 2.57
C GLU A 74 13.27 -19.47 1.89
N MET A 75 12.63 -20.11 0.91
CA MET A 75 11.45 -19.56 0.24
C MET A 75 10.28 -19.39 1.21
N GLU A 76 10.03 -20.39 2.05
CA GLU A 76 8.99 -20.32 3.09
C GLU A 76 9.30 -19.24 4.13
N LEU A 77 10.58 -19.09 4.50
CA LEU A 77 11.01 -18.01 5.40
C LEU A 77 10.73 -16.62 4.79
N LEU A 78 11.05 -16.43 3.51
CA LEU A 78 10.77 -15.19 2.80
C LEU A 78 9.27 -14.93 2.72
N GLN A 79 8.46 -15.94 2.40
CA GLN A 79 7.01 -15.82 2.35
C GLN A 79 6.42 -15.43 3.71
N TYR A 80 6.87 -16.09 4.78
CA TYR A 80 6.50 -15.72 6.15
C TYR A 80 6.87 -14.26 6.44
N TYR A 81 8.11 -13.86 6.15
CA TYR A 81 8.58 -12.50 6.39
C TYR A 81 7.77 -11.45 5.60
N HIS A 82 7.44 -11.71 4.34
CA HIS A 82 6.63 -10.83 3.51
C HIS A 82 5.21 -10.62 4.04
N GLN A 83 4.66 -11.60 4.77
CA GLN A 83 3.35 -11.48 5.41
C GLN A 83 3.46 -10.85 6.79
N PHE A 84 4.42 -11.28 7.60
CA PHE A 84 4.60 -10.83 8.98
C PHE A 84 5.07 -9.36 9.06
N HIS A 85 6.08 -8.99 8.27
CA HIS A 85 6.76 -7.71 8.43
C HIS A 85 5.86 -6.48 8.19
N PRO A 86 5.03 -6.41 7.13
CA PRO A 86 4.15 -5.26 6.92
C PRO A 86 3.15 -5.07 8.06
N ILE A 87 2.64 -6.16 8.63
CA ILE A 87 1.68 -6.18 9.75
C ILE A 87 2.37 -5.70 11.03
N ALA A 88 3.54 -6.26 11.35
CA ALA A 88 4.31 -5.90 12.53
C ALA A 88 4.72 -4.41 12.54
N VAL A 89 5.25 -3.92 11.41
CA VAL A 89 5.62 -2.50 11.25
C VAL A 89 4.41 -1.59 11.37
N TRP A 90 3.26 -1.98 10.81
CA TRP A 90 2.04 -1.19 10.94
C TRP A 90 1.55 -1.13 12.39
N LEU A 91 1.57 -2.25 13.12
CA LEU A 91 1.15 -2.32 14.53
C LEU A 91 2.08 -1.50 15.44
N GLU A 92 3.39 -1.56 15.21
CA GLU A 92 4.38 -0.75 15.94
C GLU A 92 4.18 0.76 15.71
N THR A 93 3.89 1.14 14.46
CA THR A 93 3.68 2.54 14.07
C THR A 93 2.27 3.07 14.41
N ASN A 94 1.29 2.20 14.67
CA ASN A 94 -0.10 2.54 14.98
C ASN A 94 -0.59 1.94 16.32
N PRO A 95 0.04 2.26 17.46
CA PRO A 95 -0.25 1.64 18.77
C PRO A 95 -1.65 1.98 19.34
N LYS A 96 -2.45 2.81 18.65
CA LYS A 96 -3.69 3.41 19.18
C LYS A 96 -5.01 2.81 18.69
N ILE A 97 -5.01 1.70 17.95
CA ILE A 97 -6.26 1.01 17.57
C ILE A 97 -6.64 -0.09 18.60
N SER A 98 -5.97 -0.10 19.77
CA SER A 98 -6.35 -0.90 20.94
C SER A 98 -7.23 -0.14 21.96
N LYS A 99 -8.01 0.86 21.54
CA LYS A 99 -9.02 1.48 22.40
C LYS A 99 -10.33 1.71 21.64
N HIS A 100 -11.04 0.64 21.34
CA HIS A 100 -12.50 0.64 21.50
C HIS A 100 -13.02 -0.79 21.62
N GLU A 101 -13.68 -1.03 22.76
CA GLU A 101 -14.54 -2.14 23.21
C GLU A 101 -13.92 -3.51 23.51
#